data_AF-A0AAD3SE53-F1
#
_entry.id   AF-A0AAD3SE53-F1
#
_cell.length_a   1.000
_cell.length_b   1.000
_cell.length_c   1.000
_cell.angle_alpha   90.00
_cell.angle_beta   90.00
_cell.angle_gamma   90.00
#
_symmetry.space_group_name_H-M   'P 1'
#
loop_
_entity.id
_entity.type
_entity.pdbx_description
1 polymer ?
#
loop_
_entity_poly.entity_id
_entity_poly.type
_entity_poly.pdbx_seq_one_letter_code
_entity_poly.pdbx_strand_id
1 'polypeptide(L)'
;METVSKLCHDYLQSRPQKKMIPYYLNQLPLVELLRFMVVFFLSAVEGYYILHKNRPIFSIIIPLSFLLLLYLINYCFSRPAQTYLVDFSCYKPPNFCRVPSSCFLEHMSMFGTFDNESIDFMAKVLASSGQGQRTCLPPSLFFIPPRSYHRESIEEVHMVFFPVMEDLLLKAKLSPRDLDILIVNCSGLCPSPSLASIVINRQGISISS
;
A
#
# COMPACT_ATOMS: atom_id res chain seq x y z
N MET A 1 -10.20 17.75 -9.45
CA MET A 1 -9.67 16.42 -9.09
C MET A 1 -9.81 15.41 -10.22
N GLU A 2 -10.95 15.34 -10.93
CA GLU A 2 -11.14 14.42 -12.07
C GLU A 2 -10.15 14.63 -13.24
N THR A 3 -9.75 15.88 -13.52
CA THR A 3 -8.86 16.18 -14.65
C THR A 3 -7.43 15.68 -14.45
N VAL A 4 -6.94 15.69 -13.20
CA VAL A 4 -5.61 15.19 -12.84
C VAL A 4 -5.59 13.67 -12.82
N SER A 5 -6.68 13.04 -12.38
CA SER A 5 -6.87 11.59 -12.43
C SER A 5 -6.88 11.07 -13.87
N LYS A 6 -7.59 11.77 -14.79
CA LYS A 6 -7.60 11.42 -16.22
C LYS A 6 -6.22 11.56 -16.87
N LEU A 7 -5.50 12.66 -16.60
CA LEU A 7 -4.15 12.86 -17.14
C LEU A 7 -3.16 11.78 -16.67
N CYS A 8 -3.27 11.37 -15.40
CA CYS A 8 -2.43 10.31 -14.85
C CYS A 8 -2.77 8.95 -15.49
N HIS A 9 -4.07 8.67 -15.68
CA HIS A 9 -4.55 7.45 -16.32
C HIS A 9 -4.08 7.33 -17.77
N ASP A 10 -4.18 8.42 -18.55
CA ASP A 10 -3.76 8.44 -19.96
C ASP A 10 -2.23 8.31 -20.11
N TYR A 11 -1.47 8.89 -19.18
CA TYR A 11 -0.01 8.80 -19.16
C TYR A 11 0.52 7.41 -18.77
N LEU A 12 -0.21 6.69 -17.91
CA LEU A 12 0.18 5.33 -17.50
C LEU A 12 -0.14 4.30 -18.59
N GLN A 13 -1.21 4.48 -19.35
CA GLN A 13 -1.58 3.59 -20.47
C GLN A 13 -0.62 3.68 -21.67
N SER A 14 0.08 4.80 -21.85
CA SER A 14 0.96 5.01 -23.01
C SER A 14 2.36 4.40 -22.84
N ARG A 15 2.71 3.83 -21.67
CA ARG A 15 4.03 3.21 -21.48
C ARG A 15 4.02 1.74 -21.88
N PRO A 16 4.99 1.27 -22.69
CA PRO A 16 5.16 -0.15 -22.95
C PRO A 16 5.44 -0.87 -21.63
N GLN A 17 4.66 -1.90 -21.33
CA GLN A 17 4.87 -2.78 -20.18
C GLN A 17 6.26 -3.42 -20.32
N LYS A 18 7.26 -2.84 -19.64
CA LYS A 18 8.56 -3.48 -19.49
C LYS A 18 8.33 -4.77 -18.72
N LYS A 19 8.70 -5.90 -19.31
CA LYS A 19 8.77 -7.19 -18.63
C LYS A 19 9.48 -6.98 -17.29
N MET A 20 8.77 -7.27 -16.22
CA MET A 20 9.25 -7.14 -14.85
C MET A 20 10.39 -8.15 -14.69
N ILE A 21 11.63 -7.65 -14.65
CA ILE A 21 12.80 -8.49 -14.38
C ILE A 21 12.63 -9.03 -12.95
N PRO A 22 12.68 -10.35 -12.72
CA PRO A 22 12.33 -10.92 -11.42
C PRO A 22 13.23 -10.38 -10.30
N TYR A 23 12.57 -9.86 -9.27
CA TYR A 23 13.10 -9.36 -8.00
C TYR A 23 14.07 -10.33 -7.28
N TYR A 24 13.98 -11.63 -7.56
CA TYR A 24 14.77 -12.68 -6.92
C TYR A 24 16.29 -12.56 -7.09
N LEU A 25 16.78 -11.89 -8.14
CA LEU A 25 18.22 -11.80 -8.40
C LEU A 25 18.98 -10.86 -7.44
N ASN A 26 18.29 -9.91 -6.79
CA ASN A 26 18.94 -8.90 -5.95
C ASN A 26 18.95 -9.24 -4.44
N GLN A 27 18.28 -10.33 -4.03
CA GLN A 27 18.25 -10.79 -2.63
C GLN A 27 19.15 -12.00 -2.34
N LEU A 28 19.86 -12.53 -3.35
CA LEU A 28 20.70 -13.70 -3.11
C LEU A 28 22.00 -13.31 -2.38
N PRO A 29 22.29 -13.90 -1.19
CA PRO A 29 23.57 -13.69 -0.49
C PRO A 29 24.78 -14.09 -1.35
N LEU A 30 24.56 -14.90 -2.40
CA LEU A 30 25.56 -15.30 -3.38
C LEU A 30 26.09 -14.14 -4.22
N VAL A 31 25.25 -13.15 -4.56
CA VAL A 31 25.68 -11.99 -5.36
C VAL A 31 26.57 -11.07 -4.52
N GLU A 32 26.21 -10.88 -3.25
CA GLU A 32 27.05 -10.15 -2.30
C GLU A 32 28.35 -10.91 -2.01
N LEU A 33 28.29 -12.23 -1.81
CA LEU A 33 29.48 -13.06 -1.65
C LEU A 33 30.40 -12.97 -2.87
N LEU A 34 29.86 -13.06 -4.07
CA LEU A 34 30.62 -12.93 -5.33
C LEU A 34 31.26 -11.54 -5.43
N ARG A 35 30.56 -10.47 -5.03
CA ARG A 35 31.12 -9.11 -4.96
C ARG A 35 32.31 -9.06 -4.01
N PHE A 36 32.19 -9.60 -2.79
CA PHE A 36 33.29 -9.66 -1.83
C PHE A 36 34.50 -10.44 -2.38
N MET A 37 34.26 -11.59 -3.03
CA MET A 37 35.31 -12.42 -3.59
C MET A 37 36.07 -11.73 -4.72
N VAL A 38 35.35 -11.02 -5.61
CA VAL A 38 35.98 -10.23 -6.69
C VAL A 38 36.81 -9.08 -6.13
N VAL A 39 36.31 -8.37 -5.11
CA VAL A 39 37.06 -7.28 -4.46
C VAL A 39 38.32 -7.79 -3.78
N PHE A 40 38.22 -8.90 -3.03
CA PHE A 40 39.35 -9.51 -2.36
C PHE A 40 40.44 -9.94 -3.36
N PHE A 41 40.05 -10.63 -4.43
CA PHE A 41 40.99 -11.12 -5.44
C PHE A 41 41.72 -9.97 -6.16
N LEU A 42 41.01 -8.90 -6.52
CA LEU A 42 41.60 -7.74 -7.18
C LEU A 42 42.55 -6.97 -6.23
N SER A 43 42.18 -6.81 -4.95
CA SER A 43 43.06 -6.18 -3.95
C SER A 43 44.35 -6.98 -3.72
N ALA A 44 44.29 -8.31 -3.77
CA ALA A 44 45.45 -9.19 -3.63
C ALA A 44 46.39 -9.08 -4.85
N VAL A 45 45.84 -8.97 -6.07
CA VAL A 45 46.63 -8.78 -7.30
C VAL A 45 47.33 -7.41 -7.27
N GLU A 46 46.66 -6.35 -6.85
CA GLU A 46 47.29 -5.03 -6.68
C GLU A 46 48.42 -5.07 -5.65
N GLY A 47 48.19 -5.68 -4.48
CA GLY A 47 49.22 -5.85 -3.44
C GLY A 47 50.46 -6.59 -3.96
N TYR A 48 50.27 -7.62 -4.80
CA TYR A 48 51.35 -8.34 -5.46
C TYR A 48 52.14 -7.46 -6.44
N TYR A 49 51.47 -6.65 -7.27
CA TYR A 49 52.13 -5.75 -8.21
C TYR A 49 52.92 -4.63 -7.51
N ILE A 50 52.43 -4.13 -6.36
CA ILE A 50 53.13 -3.14 -5.54
C ILE A 50 54.40 -3.72 -4.93
N LEU A 51 54.34 -4.96 -4.43
CA LEU A 51 55.50 -5.63 -3.83
C LEU A 51 56.59 -5.96 -4.86
N HIS A 52 56.19 -6.27 -6.11
CA HIS A 52 57.12 -6.76 -7.12
C HIS A 52 57.61 -5.69 -8.12
N LYS A 53 56.92 -4.55 -8.28
CA LYS A 53 57.27 -3.51 -9.27
C LYS A 53 57.19 -2.10 -8.68
N ASN A 54 58.34 -1.43 -8.58
CA ASN A 54 58.51 -0.12 -7.93
C ASN A 54 58.03 1.07 -8.80
N ARG A 55 56.74 1.11 -9.15
CA ARG A 55 56.13 2.16 -9.99
C ARG A 55 54.95 2.82 -9.25
N PRO A 56 55.19 3.87 -8.44
CA PRO A 56 54.22 4.37 -7.44
C PRO A 56 52.96 5.03 -8.05
N ILE A 57 53.04 5.53 -9.29
CA ILE A 57 51.91 6.24 -9.93
C ILE A 57 50.77 5.27 -10.28
N PHE A 58 51.10 4.08 -10.79
CA PHE A 58 50.09 3.06 -11.10
C PHE A 58 49.50 2.41 -9.84
N SER A 59 50.24 2.44 -8.73
CA SER A 59 49.79 1.92 -7.43
C SER A 59 48.61 2.70 -6.83
N ILE A 60 48.39 3.96 -7.21
CA ILE A 60 47.32 4.81 -6.63
C ILE A 60 46.13 4.96 -7.57
N ILE A 61 46.39 5.00 -8.89
CA ILE A 61 45.33 5.24 -9.89
C ILE A 61 44.38 4.05 -10.04
N ILE A 62 44.91 2.81 -9.98
CA ILE A 62 44.11 1.60 -10.15
C ILE A 62 43.11 1.40 -8.99
N PRO A 63 43.51 1.47 -7.70
CA PRO A 63 42.54 1.32 -6.60
C PRO A 63 41.53 2.46 -6.57
N LEU A 64 41.92 3.69 -6.91
CA LEU A 64 40.99 4.83 -6.93
C LEU A 64 39.93 4.67 -8.04
N SER A 65 40.36 4.24 -9.24
CA SER A 65 39.45 3.94 -10.36
C SER A 65 38.51 2.78 -10.03
N PHE A 66 39.01 1.76 -9.33
CA PHE A 66 38.22 0.61 -8.91
C PHE A 66 37.21 0.97 -7.81
N LEU A 67 37.60 1.75 -6.80
CA LEU A 67 36.69 2.27 -5.78
C LEU A 67 35.58 3.13 -6.40
N LEU A 68 35.92 3.95 -7.39
CA LEU A 68 34.94 4.72 -8.15
C LEU A 68 33.98 3.81 -8.93
N LEU A 69 34.49 2.75 -9.58
CA LEU A 69 33.67 1.78 -10.29
C LEU A 69 32.71 1.03 -9.34
N LEU A 70 33.21 0.57 -8.19
CA LEU A 70 32.39 -0.07 -7.16
C LEU A 70 31.31 0.87 -6.61
N TYR A 71 31.66 2.14 -6.35
CA TYR A 71 30.71 3.15 -5.92
C TYR A 71 29.60 3.37 -6.95
N LEU A 72 29.95 3.47 -8.23
CA LEU A 72 28.97 3.64 -9.32
C LEU A 72 28.08 2.41 -9.50
N ILE A 73 28.63 1.20 -9.39
CA ILE A 73 27.87 -0.06 -9.42
C ILE A 73 26.89 -0.08 -8.25
N ASN A 74 27.37 0.12 -7.02
CA ASN A 74 26.50 0.16 -5.85
C ASN A 74 25.44 1.25 -5.97
N TYR A 75 25.79 2.45 -6.46
CA TYR A 75 24.82 3.53 -6.67
C TYR A 75 23.72 3.16 -7.68
N CYS A 76 24.06 2.43 -8.75
CA CYS A 76 23.09 1.93 -9.73
C CYS A 76 22.21 0.82 -9.18
N PHE A 77 22.77 -0.11 -8.39
CA PHE A 77 22.05 -1.28 -7.85
C PHE A 77 21.31 -1.00 -6.54
N SER A 78 21.72 0.01 -5.77
CA SER A 78 21.06 0.47 -4.55
C SER A 78 19.85 1.36 -4.83
N ARG A 79 19.53 1.62 -6.10
CA ARG A 79 18.31 2.35 -6.43
C ARG A 79 17.11 1.51 -5.99
N PRO A 80 16.28 2.00 -5.06
CA PRO A 80 15.10 1.27 -4.62
C PRO A 80 14.21 1.01 -5.84
N ALA A 81 13.70 -0.21 -5.94
CA ALA A 81 12.74 -0.56 -6.97
C ALA A 81 11.55 0.41 -6.88
N GLN A 82 11.25 1.06 -7.99
CA GLN A 82 10.15 2.01 -8.02
C GLN A 82 8.83 1.24 -7.90
N THR A 83 8.05 1.54 -6.86
CA THR A 83 6.68 1.05 -6.70
C THR A 83 5.73 2.03 -7.38
N TYR A 84 4.78 1.49 -8.14
CA TYR A 84 3.81 2.29 -8.87
C TYR A 84 2.41 1.87 -8.50
N LEU A 85 1.52 2.87 -8.41
CA LEU A 85 0.09 2.63 -8.34
C LEU A 85 -0.42 2.34 -9.75
N VAL A 86 -0.89 1.11 -9.98
CA VAL A 86 -1.43 0.70 -11.29
C VAL A 86 -2.86 1.18 -11.45
N ASP A 87 -3.69 1.01 -10.43
CA ASP A 87 -5.11 1.37 -10.46
C ASP A 87 -5.64 1.63 -9.04
N PHE A 88 -6.83 2.22 -8.93
CA PHE A 88 -7.53 2.44 -7.67
C PHE A 88 -9.05 2.34 -7.83
N SER A 89 -9.72 1.89 -6.77
CA SER A 89 -11.18 1.87 -6.69
C SER A 89 -11.64 2.44 -5.35
N CYS A 90 -12.80 3.07 -5.35
CA CYS A 90 -13.42 3.66 -4.17
C CYS A 90 -14.89 3.19 -4.08
N TYR A 91 -15.32 2.83 -2.88
CA TYR A 91 -16.71 2.51 -2.63
C TYR A 91 -17.53 3.80 -2.43
N LYS A 92 -18.65 3.91 -3.14
CA LYS A 92 -19.67 4.91 -2.85
C LYS A 92 -20.87 4.22 -2.21
N PRO A 93 -21.13 4.47 -0.91
CA PRO A 93 -22.28 3.87 -0.24
C PRO A 93 -23.61 4.27 -0.90
N PRO A 94 -24.63 3.39 -0.84
CA PRO A 94 -25.98 3.71 -1.25
C PRO A 94 -26.56 4.91 -0.48
N ASN A 95 -27.57 5.56 -1.07
CA ASN A 95 -28.17 6.76 -0.48
C ASN A 95 -28.80 6.53 0.91
N PHE A 96 -29.21 5.30 1.24
CA PHE A 96 -29.74 4.99 2.56
C PHE A 96 -28.68 5.02 3.67
N CYS A 97 -27.39 4.98 3.32
CA CYS A 97 -26.29 5.12 4.28
C CYS A 97 -25.97 6.59 4.59
N ARG A 98 -26.60 7.56 3.92
CA ARG A 98 -26.31 8.99 4.07
C ARG A 98 -26.89 9.52 5.38
N VAL A 99 -26.08 10.29 6.12
CA VAL A 99 -26.46 10.93 7.39
C VAL A 99 -26.19 12.43 7.34
N PRO A 100 -27.21 13.27 7.14
CA PRO A 100 -27.11 14.70 7.36
C PRO A 100 -26.80 15.02 8.83
N SER A 101 -26.11 16.13 9.10
CA SER A 101 -25.71 16.50 10.47
C SER A 101 -26.89 16.66 11.43
N SER A 102 -28.03 17.16 10.93
CA SER A 102 -29.26 17.27 11.73
C SER A 102 -29.80 15.90 12.13
N CYS A 103 -29.85 14.96 11.19
CA CYS A 103 -30.30 13.59 11.43
C CYS A 103 -29.37 12.87 12.43
N PHE A 104 -28.05 13.09 12.33
CA PHE A 104 -27.10 12.56 13.31
C PHE A 104 -27.41 13.06 14.73
N LEU A 105 -27.56 14.39 14.90
CA LEU A 105 -27.82 14.98 16.23
C LEU A 105 -29.16 14.53 16.81
N GLU A 106 -30.18 14.39 15.97
CA GLU A 106 -31.49 13.86 16.36
C GLU A 106 -31.39 12.39 16.81
N HIS A 107 -30.64 11.56 16.08
CA HIS A 107 -30.39 10.17 16.50
C HIS A 107 -29.63 10.10 17.83
N MET A 108 -28.58 10.92 18.00
CA MET A 108 -27.81 10.93 19.24
C MET A 108 -28.65 11.35 20.45
N SER A 109 -29.60 12.28 20.30
CA SER A 109 -30.49 12.67 21.39
C SER A 109 -31.52 11.59 21.73
N MET A 110 -31.97 10.81 20.72
CA MET A 110 -32.87 9.67 20.92
C MET A 110 -32.22 8.47 21.62
N PHE A 111 -30.90 8.33 21.58
CA PHE A 111 -30.22 7.20 22.24
C PHE A 111 -30.36 7.23 23.78
N GLY A 112 -30.67 8.39 24.36
CA GLY A 112 -30.84 8.54 25.81
C GLY A 112 -29.55 8.32 26.63
N THR A 113 -28.41 8.15 25.96
CA THR A 113 -27.09 7.93 26.57
C THR A 113 -26.29 9.22 26.78
N PHE A 114 -26.62 10.27 26.02
CA PHE A 114 -25.90 11.55 26.03
C PHE A 114 -26.78 12.62 26.65
N ASP A 115 -26.18 13.48 27.46
CA ASP A 115 -26.80 14.69 27.98
C ASP A 115 -26.78 15.83 26.94
N ASN A 116 -27.55 16.88 27.19
CA ASN A 116 -27.67 18.00 26.26
C ASN A 116 -26.32 18.71 26.01
N GLU A 117 -25.44 18.78 27.03
CA GLU A 117 -24.11 19.38 26.87
C GLU A 117 -23.23 18.56 25.91
N SER A 118 -23.26 17.22 25.98
CA SER A 118 -22.56 16.36 25.03
C SER A 118 -23.11 16.50 23.62
N ILE A 119 -24.43 16.63 23.47
CA ILE A 119 -25.08 16.84 22.16
C ILE A 119 -24.65 18.18 21.55
N ASP A 120 -24.65 19.25 22.34
CA ASP A 120 -24.18 20.58 21.90
C ASP A 120 -22.69 20.56 21.53
N PHE A 121 -21.87 19.82 22.27
CA PHE A 121 -20.47 19.61 21.91
C PHE A 121 -20.34 18.88 20.57
N MET A 122 -21.07 17.79 20.36
CA MET A 122 -21.08 17.06 19.07
C MET A 122 -21.54 17.96 17.92
N ALA A 123 -22.52 18.85 18.13
CA ALA A 123 -22.95 19.80 17.12
C ALA A 123 -21.82 20.78 16.72
N LYS A 124 -21.07 21.31 17.69
CA LYS A 124 -19.90 22.17 17.45
C LYS A 124 -18.79 21.43 16.70
N VAL A 125 -18.52 20.18 17.09
CA VAL A 125 -17.53 19.32 16.41
C VAL A 125 -17.96 19.07 14.97
N LEU A 126 -19.23 18.72 14.72
CA LEU A 126 -19.73 18.51 13.36
C LEU A 126 -19.59 19.76 12.50
N ALA A 127 -19.96 20.93 13.03
CA ALA A 127 -19.85 22.21 12.33
C ALA A 127 -18.40 22.57 11.94
N SER A 128 -17.41 22.09 12.69
CA SER A 128 -15.99 22.40 12.48
C SER A 128 -15.18 21.26 11.82
N SER A 129 -15.75 20.06 11.69
CA SER A 129 -15.06 18.86 11.17
C SER A 129 -14.78 18.86 9.67
N GLY A 130 -15.37 19.78 8.90
CA GLY A 130 -15.29 19.79 7.44
C GLY A 130 -16.10 18.68 6.76
N GLN A 131 -16.91 17.92 7.52
CA GLN A 131 -17.80 16.91 6.96
C GLN A 131 -18.99 17.53 6.23
N GLY A 132 -19.27 17.06 5.03
CA GLY A 132 -20.41 17.52 4.23
C GLY A 132 -21.71 16.81 4.60
N GLN A 133 -22.83 17.34 4.13
CA GLN A 133 -24.15 16.72 4.32
C GLN A 133 -24.35 15.38 3.58
N ARG A 134 -23.30 14.86 2.94
CA ARG A 134 -23.27 13.58 2.20
C ARG A 134 -22.45 12.50 2.91
N THR A 135 -21.96 12.76 4.12
CA THR A 135 -21.31 11.74 4.95
C THR A 135 -22.21 10.52 5.11
N CYS A 136 -21.60 9.34 5.10
CA CYS A 136 -22.32 8.08 5.22
C CYS A 136 -21.84 7.31 6.45
N LEU A 137 -22.75 6.56 7.07
CA LEU A 137 -22.47 5.66 8.19
C LEU A 137 -22.89 4.22 7.83
N PRO A 138 -22.35 3.21 8.53
CA PRO A 138 -22.79 1.83 8.37
C PRO A 138 -24.28 1.66 8.69
N PRO A 139 -25.01 0.77 7.99
CA PRO A 139 -26.45 0.55 8.22
C PRO A 139 -26.80 0.21 9.68
N SER A 140 -25.88 -0.43 10.39
CA SER A 140 -26.06 -0.85 11.77
C SER A 140 -26.17 0.31 12.77
N LEU A 141 -25.67 1.50 12.42
CA LEU A 141 -25.75 2.71 13.24
C LEU A 141 -27.08 3.47 13.10
N PHE A 142 -27.95 3.05 12.17
CA PHE A 142 -29.27 3.65 11.99
C PHE A 142 -30.35 3.05 12.90
N PHE A 143 -30.04 1.96 13.61
CA PHE A 143 -30.95 1.39 14.61
C PHE A 143 -30.89 2.20 15.90
N ILE A 144 -32.01 2.25 16.63
CA ILE A 144 -32.11 2.88 17.96
C ILE A 144 -32.50 1.79 18.98
N PRO A 145 -31.59 1.38 19.88
CA PRO A 145 -30.16 1.71 19.94
C PRO A 145 -29.35 1.07 18.77
N PRO A 146 -28.13 1.56 18.48
CA PRO A 146 -27.29 0.99 17.42
C PRO A 146 -27.04 -0.50 17.58
N ARG A 147 -27.00 -1.21 16.45
CA ARG A 147 -26.56 -2.61 16.45
C ARG A 147 -25.05 -2.63 16.33
N SER A 148 -24.38 -3.09 17.38
CA SER A 148 -22.91 -3.15 17.44
C SER A 148 -22.37 -4.59 17.47
N TYR A 149 -23.18 -5.57 17.06
CA TYR A 149 -22.70 -6.95 17.03
C TYR A 149 -21.72 -7.17 15.88
N HIS A 150 -20.89 -8.19 16.06
CA HIS A 150 -19.82 -8.52 15.13
C HIS A 150 -20.32 -8.78 13.71
N ARG A 151 -21.51 -9.40 13.59
CA ARG A 151 -22.10 -9.80 12.32
C ARG A 151 -22.36 -8.59 11.41
N GLU A 152 -22.89 -7.50 11.95
CA GLU A 152 -23.20 -6.28 11.22
C GLU A 152 -21.94 -5.64 10.64
N SER A 153 -20.83 -5.67 11.38
CA SER A 153 -19.54 -5.21 10.87
C SER A 153 -18.99 -6.11 9.76
N ILE A 154 -19.20 -7.44 9.83
CA ILE A 154 -18.87 -8.36 8.74
C ILE A 154 -19.73 -8.07 7.49
N GLU A 155 -21.03 -7.79 7.68
CA GLU A 155 -21.93 -7.43 6.59
C GLU A 155 -21.50 -6.10 5.92
N GLU A 156 -21.03 -5.12 6.70
CA GLU A 156 -20.43 -3.89 6.17
C GLU A 156 -19.17 -4.17 5.34
N VAL A 157 -18.26 -5.02 5.84
CA VAL A 157 -17.07 -5.45 5.09
C VAL A 157 -17.49 -6.04 3.75
N HIS A 158 -18.48 -6.93 3.74
CA HIS A 158 -18.97 -7.54 2.51
C HIS A 158 -19.55 -6.51 1.54
N MET A 159 -20.27 -5.52 2.06
CA MET A 159 -20.85 -4.44 1.28
C MET A 159 -19.78 -3.53 0.66
N VAL A 160 -18.69 -3.25 1.38
CA VAL A 160 -17.68 -2.26 0.97
C VAL A 160 -16.54 -2.90 0.19
N PHE A 161 -15.94 -3.97 0.72
CA PHE A 161 -14.67 -4.49 0.21
C PHE A 161 -14.83 -5.27 -1.08
N PHE A 162 -15.89 -6.06 -1.23
CA PHE A 162 -16.01 -6.92 -2.42
C PHE A 162 -16.25 -6.13 -3.71
N PRO A 163 -17.19 -5.17 -3.76
CA PRO A 163 -17.39 -4.37 -4.97
C PRO A 163 -16.13 -3.57 -5.34
N VAL A 164 -15.39 -3.06 -4.34
CA VAL A 164 -14.13 -2.33 -4.57
C VAL A 164 -13.06 -3.24 -5.16
N MET A 165 -12.89 -4.45 -4.61
CA MET A 165 -11.91 -5.40 -5.12
C MET A 165 -12.25 -5.88 -6.53
N GLU A 166 -13.52 -6.18 -6.80
CA GLU A 166 -14.00 -6.57 -8.12
C GLU A 166 -13.76 -5.46 -9.14
N ASP A 167 -14.17 -4.23 -8.82
CA ASP A 167 -13.96 -3.07 -9.71
C ASP A 167 -12.46 -2.77 -9.93
N LEU A 168 -11.64 -2.88 -8.88
CA LEU A 168 -10.19 -2.67 -9.00
C LEU A 168 -9.53 -3.71 -9.92
N LEU A 169 -9.85 -4.99 -9.74
CA LEU A 169 -9.33 -6.08 -10.58
C LEU A 169 -9.77 -5.93 -12.03
N LEU A 170 -11.03 -5.54 -12.26
CA LEU A 170 -11.56 -5.29 -13.58
C LEU A 170 -10.85 -4.12 -14.29
N LYS A 171 -10.64 -2.99 -13.60
CA LYS A 171 -9.94 -1.83 -14.17
C LYS A 171 -8.47 -2.13 -14.45
N ALA A 172 -7.81 -2.81 -13.52
CA ALA A 172 -6.42 -3.25 -13.67
C ALA A 172 -6.26 -4.39 -14.70
N LYS A 173 -7.36 -5.03 -15.14
CA LYS A 173 -7.38 -6.22 -16.00
C LYS A 173 -6.56 -7.38 -15.42
N LEU A 174 -6.67 -7.57 -14.11
CA LEU A 174 -5.99 -8.63 -13.37
C LEU A 174 -7.00 -9.67 -12.89
N SER A 175 -6.55 -10.92 -12.78
CA SER A 175 -7.27 -11.95 -12.06
C SER A 175 -6.85 -11.96 -10.58
N PRO A 176 -7.70 -12.45 -9.66
CA PRO A 176 -7.31 -12.63 -8.25
C PRO A 176 -6.06 -13.49 -8.05
N ARG A 177 -5.73 -14.37 -9.02
CA ARG A 177 -4.54 -15.24 -8.99
C ARG A 177 -3.25 -14.51 -9.34
N ASP A 178 -3.35 -13.33 -9.94
CA ASP A 178 -2.19 -12.48 -10.28
C ASP A 178 -1.73 -11.62 -9.09
N LEU A 179 -2.42 -11.71 -7.94
CA LEU A 179 -2.08 -10.97 -6.72
C LEU A 179 -1.22 -11.82 -5.78
N ASP A 180 0.04 -11.41 -5.59
CA ASP A 180 0.95 -12.08 -4.65
C ASP A 180 0.71 -11.67 -3.19
N ILE A 181 0.34 -10.40 -2.95
CA ILE A 181 0.23 -9.82 -1.62
C ILE A 181 -1.06 -9.00 -1.53
N LEU A 182 -1.87 -9.30 -0.51
CA LEU A 182 -3.02 -8.49 -0.12
C LEU A 182 -2.77 -7.83 1.24
N ILE A 183 -2.80 -6.50 1.27
CA ILE A 183 -2.72 -5.72 2.52
C ILE A 183 -4.09 -5.13 2.79
N VAL A 184 -4.65 -5.44 3.96
CA VAL A 184 -5.92 -4.89 4.43
C VAL A 184 -5.70 -4.12 5.72
N ASN A 185 -6.20 -2.89 5.77
CA ASN A 185 -6.20 -2.05 6.97
C ASN A 185 -7.64 -1.72 7.39
N CYS A 186 -7.93 -1.85 8.67
CA CYS A 186 -9.18 -1.44 9.30
C CYS A 186 -8.91 -1.15 10.78
N SER A 187 -9.41 -0.03 11.30
CA SER A 187 -9.29 0.34 12.72
C SER A 187 -10.55 0.02 13.55
N GLY A 188 -11.67 -0.27 12.89
CA GLY A 188 -12.98 -0.44 13.52
C GLY A 188 -13.39 -1.90 13.77
N LEU A 189 -12.59 -2.88 13.36
CA LEU A 189 -12.98 -4.29 13.36
C LEU A 189 -11.78 -5.23 13.49
N CYS A 190 -11.87 -6.19 14.42
CA CYS A 190 -10.88 -7.25 14.62
C CYS A 190 -11.57 -8.62 14.50
N PRO A 191 -11.87 -9.12 13.29
CA PRO A 191 -12.64 -10.34 13.11
C PRO A 191 -11.77 -11.60 13.24
N SER A 192 -12.43 -12.72 13.56
CA SER A 192 -11.87 -14.06 13.44
C SER A 192 -12.78 -14.89 12.52
N PRO A 193 -12.33 -15.30 11.31
CA PRO A 193 -10.99 -15.12 10.75
C PRO A 193 -10.66 -13.67 10.38
N SER A 194 -9.38 -13.38 10.13
CA SER A 194 -8.90 -12.01 9.84
C SER A 194 -9.59 -11.38 8.61
N LEU A 195 -9.62 -10.05 8.55
CA LEU A 195 -10.28 -9.34 7.46
C LEU A 195 -9.68 -9.68 6.09
N ALA A 196 -8.36 -9.83 6.00
CA ALA A 196 -7.68 -10.30 4.80
C ALA A 196 -8.11 -11.72 4.42
N SER A 197 -8.25 -12.63 5.39
CA SER A 197 -8.73 -14.00 5.15
C SER A 197 -10.15 -14.03 4.59
N ILE A 198 -11.04 -13.15 5.08
CA ILE A 198 -12.40 -13.01 4.57
C ILE A 198 -12.39 -12.59 3.09
N VAL A 199 -11.54 -11.64 2.72
CA VAL A 199 -11.41 -11.16 1.33
C VAL A 199 -10.82 -12.23 0.42
N ILE A 200 -9.74 -12.88 0.85
CA ILE A 200 -9.05 -13.93 0.10
C ILE A 200 -9.99 -15.10 -0.22
N ASN A 201 -10.69 -15.60 0.80
CA ASN A 201 -11.57 -16.75 0.65
C ASN A 201 -12.68 -16.49 -0.37
N ARG A 202 -13.22 -15.26 -0.40
CA ARG A 202 -14.28 -14.93 -1.34
C ARG A 202 -13.79 -14.65 -2.75
N GLN A 203 -12.62 -14.01 -2.91
CA GLN A 203 -12.07 -13.66 -4.22
C GLN A 203 -11.32 -14.83 -4.88
N GLY A 204 -11.06 -15.92 -4.15
CA GLY A 204 -10.32 -17.07 -4.67
C GLY A 204 -8.85 -16.76 -4.94
N ILE A 205 -8.27 -15.84 -4.17
CA ILE A 205 -6.83 -15.52 -4.22
C ILE A 205 -6.07 -16.75 -3.68
N SER A 206 -5.11 -17.28 -4.45
CA SER A 206 -4.27 -18.38 -3.97
C SER A 206 -3.10 -17.83 -3.15
N ILE A 207 -3.04 -18.17 -1.87
CA ILE A 207 -1.87 -17.89 -1.06
C ILE A 207 -0.85 -19.01 -1.36
N SER A 208 0.29 -18.68 -1.96
CA SER A 208 1.43 -19.59 -1.94
C SER A 208 2.02 -19.59 -0.53
N SER A 209 1.78 -20.67 0.22
CA SER A 209 2.41 -20.92 1.52
C SER A 209 3.88 -21.27 1.38
#